data_AF-A0A850AEK7-F1
#
_entry.id   AF-A0A850AEK7-F1
#
_cell.length_a   1.000
_cell.length_b   1.000
_cell.length_c   1.000
_cell.angle_alpha   90.00
_cell.angle_beta   90.00
_cell.angle_gamma   90.00
#
_symmetry.space_group_name_H-M   'P 1'
#
loop_
_entity.id
_entity.type
_entity.pdbx_description
1 polymer ?
#
loop_
_entity_poly.entity_id
_entity_poly.type
_entity_poly.pdbx_seq_one_letter_code
_entity_poly.pdbx_strand_id
1 'polypeptide(L)'
;MAANIITLGRILLAFFTLVLFQGGFGWRIAAVLLTILVIYLDSLDGIVARKLGAASDFGALFDITGDRIVEHVYWIFFTAMGLVSLWVPIIYVSRSFLVDTLRAVAFTKEGKTPFGEKSMMRSRWAFWLTASRLSRAIYGAGKVIVFVLLGIILVFRSPDAVLPGWLPANFLHMLGWITDILVWIVVLMNLLRGFPVLWEGRFYLFDKRFPREMKDAQ
;
A
#
# COMPACT_ATOMS: atom_id res chain seq x y z
N MET A 1 9.32 -0.05 20.71
CA MET A 1 10.61 -0.01 19.98
C MET A 1 10.73 -1.12 18.93
N ALA A 2 10.50 -2.39 19.28
CA ALA A 2 10.62 -3.51 18.33
C ALA A 2 9.78 -3.35 17.03
N ALA A 3 8.51 -2.94 17.14
CA ALA A 3 7.64 -2.73 15.97
C ALA A 3 8.20 -1.66 14.99
N ASN A 4 8.67 -0.52 15.52
CA ASN A 4 9.23 0.55 14.69
C ASN A 4 10.51 0.12 13.96
N ILE A 5 11.34 -0.72 14.60
CA ILE A 5 12.55 -1.27 13.96
C ILE A 5 12.15 -2.20 12.81
N ILE A 6 11.08 -2.98 12.96
CA ILE A 6 10.56 -3.83 11.88
C ILE A 6 10.07 -2.97 10.71
N THR A 7 9.26 -1.94 10.97
CA THR A 7 8.78 -1.02 9.93
C THR A 7 9.94 -0.32 9.21
N LEU A 8 10.94 0.19 9.94
CA LEU A 8 12.11 0.83 9.35
C LEU A 8 12.93 -0.17 8.52
N GLY A 9 13.15 -1.37 9.06
CA GLY A 9 13.82 -2.47 8.36
C GLY A 9 13.09 -2.87 7.08
N ARG A 10 11.76 -2.90 7.09
CA ARG A 10 10.90 -3.14 5.92
C ARG A 10 11.10 -2.08 4.85
N ILE A 11 11.14 -0.80 5.22
CA ILE A 11 11.39 0.30 4.28
C ILE A 11 12.77 0.17 3.66
N LEU A 12 13.82 -0.04 4.46
CA LEU A 12 15.18 -0.23 3.96
C LEU A 12 15.30 -1.45 3.05
N LEU A 13 14.67 -2.56 3.44
CA LEU A 13 14.60 -3.77 2.64
C LEU A 13 13.86 -3.54 1.32
N ALA A 14 12.80 -2.74 1.32
CA ALA A 14 12.11 -2.35 0.10
C ALA A 14 13.05 -1.61 -0.86
N PHE A 15 13.78 -0.60 -0.40
CA PHE A 15 14.77 0.09 -1.23
C PHE A 15 15.87 -0.84 -1.73
N PHE A 16 16.39 -1.71 -0.86
CA PHE A 16 17.40 -2.71 -1.24
C PHE A 16 16.88 -3.65 -2.34
N THR A 17 15.63 -4.12 -2.23
CA THR A 17 14.98 -4.94 -3.26
C THR A 17 14.93 -4.23 -4.61
N LEU A 18 14.69 -2.91 -4.64
CA LEU A 18 14.68 -2.14 -5.88
C LEU A 18 16.07 -1.97 -6.50
N VAL A 19 17.13 -1.90 -5.68
CA VAL A 19 18.52 -1.94 -6.17
C VAL A 19 18.79 -3.30 -6.82
N LEU A 20 18.35 -4.40 -6.21
CA LEU A 20 18.51 -5.74 -6.76
C LEU A 20 17.78 -5.95 -8.10
N PHE A 21 16.62 -5.33 -8.28
CA PHE A 21 15.90 -5.36 -9.57
C PHE A 21 16.68 -4.72 -10.73
N GLN A 22 17.65 -3.84 -10.44
CA GLN A 22 18.51 -3.24 -11.46
C GLN A 22 19.70 -4.13 -11.85
N GLY A 23 19.96 -5.21 -11.09
CA GLY A 23 21.00 -6.18 -11.39
C GLY A 23 20.66 -7.15 -12.53
N GLY A 24 21.52 -8.16 -12.69
CA GLY A 24 21.34 -9.27 -13.64
C GLY A 24 20.27 -10.29 -13.23
N PHE A 25 20.11 -11.34 -14.03
CA PHE A 25 19.03 -12.34 -13.89
C PHE A 25 18.86 -12.89 -12.47
N GLY A 26 19.94 -13.38 -11.84
CA GLY A 26 19.90 -13.94 -10.48
C GLY A 26 19.49 -12.92 -9.42
N TRP A 27 19.96 -11.68 -9.54
CA TRP A 27 19.60 -10.59 -8.61
C TRP A 27 18.13 -10.20 -8.73
N ARG A 28 17.57 -10.19 -9.94
CA ARG A 28 16.15 -9.93 -10.16
C ARG A 28 15.27 -11.04 -9.58
N ILE A 29 15.69 -12.30 -9.64
CA ILE A 29 14.97 -13.40 -8.98
C ILE A 29 14.97 -13.20 -7.46
N ALA A 30 16.14 -12.89 -6.88
CA ALA A 30 16.24 -12.59 -5.45
C ALA A 30 15.33 -11.40 -5.08
N ALA A 31 15.25 -10.37 -5.92
CA ALA A 31 14.37 -9.23 -5.71
C ALA A 31 12.87 -9.60 -5.72
N VAL A 32 12.44 -10.51 -6.60
CA VAL A 32 11.05 -11.02 -6.59
C VAL A 32 10.74 -11.73 -5.27
N LEU A 33 11.65 -12.59 -4.79
CA LEU A 33 11.48 -13.29 -3.52
C LEU A 33 11.46 -12.32 -2.33
N LEU A 34 12.35 -11.32 -2.34
CA LEU A 34 12.38 -10.28 -1.32
C LEU A 34 11.16 -9.37 -1.37
N THR A 35 10.55 -9.14 -2.52
CA THR A 35 9.28 -8.40 -2.64
C THR A 35 8.18 -9.08 -1.83
N ILE A 36 8.07 -10.41 -1.95
CA ILE A 36 7.11 -11.20 -1.16
C ILE A 36 7.41 -11.06 0.33
N LEU A 37 8.70 -11.14 0.72
CA LEU A 37 9.11 -10.99 2.12
C LEU A 37 8.80 -9.59 2.68
N VAL A 38 9.11 -8.53 1.93
CA VAL A 38 8.84 -7.12 2.32
C VAL A 38 7.35 -6.93 2.62
N ILE A 39 6.47 -7.45 1.77
CA ILE A 39 5.02 -7.32 1.98
C ILE A 39 4.51 -8.27 3.07
N TYR A 40 5.15 -9.43 3.26
CA TYR A 40 4.81 -10.32 4.37
C TYR A 40 5.18 -9.73 5.75
N LEU A 41 6.29 -9.00 5.84
CA LEU A 41 6.73 -8.34 7.07
C LEU A 41 5.71 -7.31 7.59
N ASP A 42 4.89 -6.72 6.71
CA ASP A 42 3.77 -5.84 7.05
C ASP A 42 2.61 -6.54 7.77
N SER A 43 2.49 -7.85 7.62
CA SER A 43 1.51 -8.60 8.41
C SER A 43 2.06 -8.96 9.79
N LEU A 44 3.38 -9.01 9.95
CA LEU A 44 4.06 -9.45 11.16
C LEU A 44 4.18 -8.35 12.21
N ASP A 45 4.52 -7.12 11.84
CA ASP A 45 4.58 -5.97 12.76
C ASP A 45 3.23 -5.75 13.48
N GLY A 46 2.11 -5.86 12.77
CA GLY A 46 0.77 -5.76 13.34
C GLY A 46 0.41 -6.92 14.28
N ILE A 47 1.00 -8.11 14.11
CA ILE A 47 0.80 -9.24 15.05
C ILE A 47 1.68 -9.05 16.29
N VAL A 48 2.94 -8.66 16.10
CA VAL A 48 3.91 -8.44 17.18
C VAL A 48 3.47 -7.29 18.08
N ALA A 49 3.01 -6.17 17.51
CA ALA A 49 2.50 -5.04 18.26
C ALA A 49 1.29 -5.41 19.14
N ARG A 50 0.37 -6.24 18.62
CA ARG A 50 -0.79 -6.74 19.37
C ARG A 50 -0.42 -7.71 20.48
N LYS A 51 0.56 -8.60 20.24
CA LYS A 51 1.00 -9.59 21.22
C LYS A 51 1.83 -9.00 22.36
N LEU A 52 2.60 -7.95 22.09
CA LEU A 52 3.49 -7.34 23.09
C LEU A 52 2.82 -6.24 23.93
N GLY A 53 1.55 -5.90 23.67
CA GLY A 53 0.87 -4.79 24.36
C GLY A 53 1.54 -3.42 24.16
N ALA A 54 2.52 -3.33 23.26
CA ALA A 54 3.36 -2.16 23.03
C ALA A 54 2.83 -1.31 21.87
N ALA A 55 1.51 -1.14 21.82
CA ALA A 55 0.87 -0.22 20.87
C ALA A 55 1.13 1.21 21.34
N SER A 56 1.86 1.97 20.54
CA SER A 56 2.06 3.41 20.75
C SER A 56 1.46 4.16 19.57
N ASP A 57 0.92 5.35 19.82
CA ASP A 57 0.32 6.18 18.77
C ASP A 57 1.34 6.52 17.67
N PHE A 58 2.58 6.80 18.07
CA PHE A 58 3.68 7.02 17.14
C PHE A 58 3.98 5.76 16.30
N GLY A 59 4.06 4.58 16.92
CA GLY A 59 4.34 3.34 16.20
C GLY A 59 3.25 3.00 15.18
N ALA A 60 1.98 3.23 15.52
CA ALA A 60 0.87 3.04 14.60
C ALA A 60 0.92 4.02 13.41
N LEU A 61 1.26 5.29 13.65
CA LEU A 61 1.43 6.27 12.58
C LEU A 61 2.64 5.94 11.69
N PHE A 62 3.74 5.52 12.30
CA PHE A 62 4.96 5.13 11.59
C PHE A 62 4.73 3.92 10.70
N ASP A 63 3.97 2.93 11.16
CA ASP A 63 3.59 1.76 10.38
C ASP A 63 2.75 2.12 9.15
N ILE A 64 1.70 2.93 9.33
CA ILE A 64 0.88 3.46 8.23
C ILE A 64 1.76 4.23 7.23
N THR A 65 2.71 5.02 7.72
CA THR A 65 3.63 5.79 6.86
C THR A 65 4.56 4.86 6.09
N GLY A 66 5.10 3.83 6.74
CA GLY A 66 5.94 2.82 6.11
C GLY A 66 5.22 2.09 4.98
N ASP A 67 3.94 1.75 5.16
CA ASP A 67 3.12 1.13 4.11
C ASP A 67 3.02 2.02 2.87
N ARG A 68 2.77 3.32 3.08
CA ARG A 68 2.69 4.30 1.99
C ARG A 68 4.00 4.43 1.25
N ILE A 69 5.11 4.49 1.98
CA ILE A 69 6.44 4.58 1.38
C ILE A 69 6.71 3.35 0.53
N VAL A 70 6.58 2.14 1.07
CA VAL A 70 6.83 0.90 0.32
C VAL A 70 5.92 0.83 -0.92
N GLU A 71 4.63 1.11 -0.78
CA GLU A 71 3.68 1.11 -1.90
C GLU A 71 4.06 2.11 -2.99
N HIS A 72 4.38 3.35 -2.63
CA HIS A 72 4.69 4.41 -3.61
C HIS A 72 6.00 4.15 -4.33
N VAL A 73 7.05 3.75 -3.61
CA VAL A 73 8.36 3.52 -4.22
C VAL A 73 8.29 2.35 -5.22
N TYR A 74 7.54 1.29 -4.93
CA TYR A 74 7.32 0.19 -5.89
C TYR A 74 6.59 0.64 -7.16
N TRP A 75 5.50 1.40 -7.04
CA TRP A 75 4.78 1.91 -8.21
C TRP A 75 5.64 2.85 -9.05
N ILE A 76 6.39 3.75 -8.41
CA ILE A 76 7.30 4.67 -9.08
C ILE A 76 8.41 3.90 -9.78
N PHE A 77 9.00 2.90 -9.13
CA PHE A 77 10.04 2.07 -9.71
C PHE A 77 9.56 1.33 -10.96
N PHE A 78 8.44 0.61 -10.89
CA PHE A 78 7.94 -0.14 -12.05
C PHE A 78 7.46 0.77 -13.18
N THR A 79 7.01 1.99 -12.87
CA THR A 79 6.75 3.04 -13.86
C THR A 79 8.05 3.46 -14.55
N ALA A 80 9.12 3.71 -13.79
CA ALA A 80 10.43 4.08 -14.33
C ALA A 80 11.04 2.96 -15.20
N MET A 81 10.76 1.69 -14.89
CA MET A 81 11.12 0.54 -15.73
C MET A 81 10.25 0.38 -16.99
N GLY A 82 9.26 1.26 -17.18
CA GLY A 82 8.35 1.25 -18.33
C GLY A 82 7.37 0.08 -18.33
N LEU A 83 7.10 -0.54 -17.18
CA LEU A 83 6.16 -1.66 -17.05
C LEU A 83 4.75 -1.22 -16.65
N VAL A 84 4.62 0.01 -16.12
CA VAL A 84 3.36 0.55 -15.61
C VAL A 84 3.19 1.99 -16.11
N SER A 85 1.94 2.39 -16.37
CA SER A 85 1.59 3.76 -16.76
C SER A 85 1.92 4.78 -15.67
N LEU A 86 2.44 5.94 -16.07
CA LEU A 86 2.73 7.07 -15.19
C LEU A 86 1.53 7.51 -14.33
N TRP A 87 0.31 7.30 -14.83
CA TRP A 87 -0.90 7.64 -14.09
C TRP A 87 -1.10 6.82 -12.82
N VAL A 88 -0.55 5.60 -12.75
CA VAL A 88 -0.71 4.71 -11.60
C VAL A 88 -0.10 5.31 -10.32
N PRO A 89 1.22 5.63 -10.26
CA PRO A 89 1.80 6.25 -9.07
C PRO A 89 1.16 7.62 -8.76
N ILE A 90 0.80 8.42 -9.77
CA ILE A 90 0.11 9.71 -9.57
C ILE A 90 -1.20 9.52 -8.82
N ILE A 91 -2.03 8.56 -9.25
CA ILE A 91 -3.30 8.23 -8.59
C ILE A 91 -3.07 7.75 -7.16
N TYR A 92 -2.11 6.85 -6.97
CA TYR A 92 -1.80 6.28 -5.66
C TYR A 92 -1.36 7.33 -4.65
N VAL A 93 -0.42 8.18 -5.03
CA VAL A 93 0.08 9.29 -4.22
C VAL A 93 -1.05 10.26 -3.89
N SER A 94 -1.72 10.80 -4.91
CA SER A 94 -2.77 11.80 -4.74
C SER A 94 -3.91 11.30 -3.84
N ARG A 95 -4.40 10.09 -4.09
CA ARG A 95 -5.47 9.47 -3.30
C ARG A 95 -5.01 9.21 -1.86
N SER A 96 -3.80 8.71 -1.66
CA SER A 96 -3.30 8.39 -0.30
C SER A 96 -3.19 9.66 0.54
N PHE A 97 -2.58 10.71 0.01
CA PHE A 97 -2.50 12.01 0.70
C PHE A 97 -3.87 12.59 1.04
N LEU A 98 -4.84 12.56 0.11
CA LEU A 98 -6.18 13.07 0.36
C LEU A 98 -6.91 12.29 1.46
N VAL A 99 -6.88 10.95 1.40
CA VAL A 99 -7.54 10.07 2.38
C VAL A 99 -6.87 10.20 3.75
N ASP A 100 -5.54 10.22 3.79
CA ASP A 100 -4.81 10.27 5.05
C ASP A 100 -4.96 11.64 5.74
N THR A 101 -4.96 12.74 4.97
CA THR A 101 -5.27 14.10 5.48
C THR A 101 -6.67 14.16 6.08
N LEU A 102 -7.68 13.62 5.39
CA LEU A 102 -9.04 13.58 5.90
C LEU A 102 -9.19 12.80 7.19
N ARG A 103 -8.52 11.65 7.27
CA ARG A 103 -8.49 10.82 8.48
C ARG A 103 -7.82 11.53 9.63
N ALA A 104 -6.72 12.24 9.37
CA ALA A 104 -6.05 13.04 10.38
C ALA A 104 -6.97 14.15 10.91
N VAL A 105 -7.65 14.89 10.03
CA VAL A 105 -8.62 15.94 10.44
C VAL A 105 -9.78 15.35 11.24
N ALA A 106 -10.34 14.23 10.82
CA ALA A 106 -11.44 13.57 11.55
C ALA A 106 -11.01 13.09 12.95
N PHE A 107 -9.77 12.59 13.07
CA PHE A 107 -9.19 12.22 14.35
C PHE A 107 -8.99 13.43 15.27
N THR A 108 -8.38 14.52 14.76
CA THR A 108 -8.13 15.73 15.55
C THR A 108 -9.41 16.46 15.96
N LYS A 109 -10.45 16.51 15.10
CA LYS A 109 -11.69 17.25 15.41
C LYS A 109 -12.69 16.46 16.26
N GLU A 110 -12.85 15.16 16.04
CA GLU A 110 -13.91 14.36 16.66
C GLU A 110 -13.40 13.09 17.37
N GLY A 111 -12.08 12.87 17.44
CA GLY A 111 -11.50 11.67 18.06
C GLY A 111 -11.85 10.38 17.31
N LYS A 112 -12.26 10.46 16.04
CA LYS A 112 -12.67 9.31 15.24
C LYS A 112 -11.47 8.62 14.60
N THR A 113 -11.46 7.30 14.71
CA THR A 113 -10.37 6.47 14.21
C THR A 113 -10.66 5.97 12.78
N PRO A 114 -9.64 5.55 12.02
CA PRO A 114 -9.84 4.94 10.70
C PRO A 114 -10.52 3.56 10.77
N PHE A 115 -10.46 2.89 11.92
CA PHE A 115 -10.96 1.52 12.15
C PHE A 115 -11.57 1.37 13.55
N GLY A 116 -12.47 0.41 13.72
CA GLY A 116 -13.07 0.06 15.03
C GLY A 116 -14.42 0.74 15.31
N GLU A 117 -14.89 0.66 16.56
CA GLU A 117 -16.21 1.18 16.97
C GLU A 117 -16.31 2.72 16.85
N LYS A 118 -15.18 3.43 16.92
CA LYS A 118 -15.07 4.87 16.70
C LYS A 118 -14.75 5.24 15.24
N SER A 119 -15.11 4.38 14.27
CA SER A 119 -14.84 4.63 12.85
C SER A 119 -15.48 5.93 12.37
N MET A 120 -14.74 6.69 11.54
CA MET A 120 -15.30 7.88 10.87
C MET A 120 -16.41 7.57 9.87
N MET A 121 -16.55 6.31 9.45
CA MET A 121 -17.52 5.85 8.44
C MET A 121 -18.92 5.70 9.03
N ARG A 122 -19.90 6.39 8.42
CA ARG A 122 -21.32 6.40 8.78
C ARG A 122 -22.12 5.35 8.02
N SER A 123 -21.79 5.04 6.76
CA SER A 123 -22.51 4.05 5.97
C SER A 123 -21.93 2.62 6.09
N ARG A 124 -22.80 1.61 6.18
CA ARG A 124 -22.40 0.18 6.26
C ARG A 124 -21.57 -0.29 5.06
N TRP A 125 -21.88 0.22 3.86
CA TRP A 125 -21.11 -0.11 2.65
C TRP A 125 -19.72 0.54 2.67
N ALA A 126 -19.62 1.80 3.10
CA ALA A 126 -18.35 2.49 3.28
C ALA A 126 -17.45 1.76 4.29
N PHE A 127 -18.02 1.32 5.42
CA PHE A 127 -17.31 0.50 6.40
C PHE A 127 -16.86 -0.84 5.82
N TRP A 128 -17.73 -1.56 5.11
CA TRP A 128 -17.38 -2.85 4.53
C TRP A 128 -16.28 -2.74 3.47
N LEU A 129 -16.33 -1.73 2.61
CA LEU A 129 -15.34 -1.52 1.55
C LEU A 129 -13.99 -1.00 2.07
N THR A 130 -14.00 -0.17 3.12
CA THR A 130 -12.77 0.50 3.59
C THR A 130 -12.14 -0.17 4.81
N ALA A 131 -12.96 -0.66 5.75
CA ALA A 131 -12.53 -1.11 7.07
C ALA A 131 -12.61 -2.63 7.28
N SER A 132 -13.35 -3.38 6.45
CA SER A 132 -13.44 -4.84 6.60
C SER A 132 -12.07 -5.51 6.46
N ARG A 133 -11.87 -6.61 7.19
CA ARG A 133 -10.64 -7.41 7.12
C ARG A 133 -10.49 -8.07 5.75
N LEU A 134 -11.59 -8.56 5.20
CA LEU A 134 -11.62 -9.23 3.90
C LEU A 134 -11.25 -8.28 2.76
N SER A 135 -11.85 -7.09 2.69
CA SER A 135 -11.52 -6.12 1.63
C SER A 135 -10.05 -5.67 1.68
N ARG A 136 -9.51 -5.48 2.90
CA ARG A 136 -8.08 -5.20 3.10
C ARG A 136 -7.19 -6.34 2.62
N ALA A 137 -7.51 -7.58 3.00
CA ALA A 137 -6.74 -8.75 2.60
C ALA A 137 -6.75 -8.96 1.09
N ILE A 138 -7.92 -8.86 0.44
CA ILE A 138 -8.05 -8.98 -1.03
C ILE A 138 -7.22 -7.89 -1.73
N TYR A 139 -7.34 -6.65 -1.28
CA TYR A 139 -6.58 -5.55 -1.86
C TYR A 139 -5.06 -5.71 -1.66
N GLY A 140 -4.63 -6.13 -0.47
CA GLY A 140 -3.24 -6.43 -0.17
C GLY A 140 -2.69 -7.56 -1.05
N ALA A 141 -3.41 -8.68 -1.14
CA ALA A 141 -3.05 -9.81 -1.98
C ALA A 141 -2.97 -9.42 -3.47
N GLY A 142 -3.93 -8.61 -3.96
CA GLY A 142 -3.90 -8.09 -5.32
C GLY A 142 -2.63 -7.30 -5.63
N LYS A 143 -2.20 -6.43 -4.71
CA LYS A 143 -0.93 -5.69 -4.85
C LYS A 143 0.29 -6.62 -4.87
N VAL A 144 0.35 -7.60 -3.97
CA VAL A 144 1.44 -8.58 -3.92
C VAL A 144 1.55 -9.30 -5.26
N ILE A 145 0.42 -9.83 -5.76
CA ILE A 145 0.38 -10.53 -7.04
C ILE A 145 0.89 -9.62 -8.15
N VAL A 146 0.39 -8.39 -8.24
CA VAL A 146 0.82 -7.43 -9.27
C VAL A 146 2.32 -7.13 -9.19
N PHE A 147 2.87 -6.82 -8.01
CA PHE A 147 4.30 -6.53 -7.88
C PHE A 147 5.19 -7.74 -8.18
N VAL A 148 4.75 -8.94 -7.80
CA VAL A 148 5.46 -10.18 -8.15
C VAL A 148 5.43 -10.40 -9.66
N LEU A 149 4.27 -10.23 -10.33
CA LEU A 149 4.16 -10.38 -11.78
C LEU A 149 5.01 -9.35 -12.52
N LEU A 150 5.00 -8.08 -12.10
CA LEU A 150 5.87 -7.04 -12.65
C LEU A 150 7.35 -7.38 -12.47
N GLY A 151 7.73 -7.90 -11.29
CA GLY A 151 9.08 -8.39 -11.03
C GLY A 151 9.47 -9.57 -11.92
N ILE A 152 8.58 -10.53 -12.14
CA ILE A 152 8.80 -11.67 -13.05
C ILE A 152 9.00 -11.19 -14.49
N ILE A 153 8.16 -10.26 -14.98
CA ILE A 153 8.34 -9.64 -16.30
C ILE A 153 9.73 -9.00 -16.40
N LEU A 154 10.17 -8.32 -15.34
CA LEU A 154 11.50 -7.71 -15.31
C LEU A 154 12.64 -8.74 -15.30
N VAL A 155 12.48 -9.88 -14.64
CA VAL A 155 13.44 -11.01 -14.71
C VAL A 155 13.62 -11.46 -16.15
N PHE A 156 12.52 -11.69 -16.88
CA PHE A 156 12.58 -12.14 -18.28
C PHE A 156 12.99 -11.05 -19.27
N ARG A 157 13.00 -9.77 -18.86
CA ARG A 157 13.60 -8.68 -19.64
C ARG A 157 15.12 -8.57 -19.48
N SER A 158 15.75 -9.41 -18.65
CA SER A 158 17.21 -9.41 -18.52
C SER A 158 17.88 -10.05 -19.75
N PRO A 159 19.04 -9.56 -20.20
CA PRO A 159 19.73 -10.10 -21.37
C PRO A 159 20.06 -11.60 -21.25
N ASP A 160 20.33 -12.06 -20.03
CA ASP A 160 20.71 -13.45 -19.73
C ASP A 160 19.50 -14.39 -19.56
N ALA A 161 18.27 -13.86 -19.67
CA ALA A 161 17.06 -14.66 -19.47
C ALA A 161 16.82 -15.58 -20.66
N VAL A 162 16.93 -16.89 -20.43
CA VAL A 162 16.51 -17.91 -21.39
C VAL A 162 15.09 -18.34 -21.03
N LEU A 163 14.14 -18.08 -21.92
CA LEU A 163 12.79 -18.63 -21.79
C LEU A 163 12.86 -20.16 -21.94
N PRO A 164 12.29 -20.93 -21.01
CA PRO A 164 12.15 -22.37 -21.19
C PRO A 164 11.43 -22.70 -22.51
N GLY A 165 11.97 -23.63 -23.31
CA GLY A 165 11.47 -23.94 -24.65
C GLY A 165 10.05 -24.53 -24.71
N TRP A 166 9.46 -24.87 -23.56
CA TRP A 166 8.06 -25.30 -23.45
C TRP A 166 7.07 -24.14 -23.35
N LEU A 167 7.55 -22.89 -23.17
CA LEU A 167 6.70 -21.72 -23.14
C LEU A 167 6.40 -21.22 -24.56
N PRO A 168 5.16 -20.78 -24.82
CA PRO A 168 4.81 -20.24 -26.12
C PRO A 168 5.53 -18.91 -26.37
N ALA A 169 5.84 -18.59 -27.63
CA ALA A 169 6.59 -17.37 -28.00
C ALA A 169 5.89 -16.07 -27.56
N ASN A 170 4.56 -16.09 -27.45
CA ASN A 170 3.75 -14.96 -26.98
C ASN A 170 3.58 -14.90 -25.45
N PHE A 171 4.21 -15.79 -24.69
CA PHE A 171 4.02 -15.90 -23.24
C PHE A 171 4.26 -14.58 -22.51
N LEU A 172 5.36 -13.89 -22.79
CA LEU A 172 5.69 -12.62 -22.13
C LEU A 172 4.71 -11.50 -22.49
N HIS A 173 4.25 -11.46 -23.74
CA HIS A 173 3.21 -10.52 -24.16
C HIS A 173 1.89 -10.80 -23.44
N MET A 174 1.45 -12.06 -23.39
CA MET A 174 0.25 -12.46 -22.67
C MET A 174 0.35 -12.15 -21.17
N LEU A 175 1.49 -12.44 -20.55
CA LEU A 175 1.76 -12.11 -19.15
C LEU A 175 1.71 -10.59 -18.91
N GLY A 176 2.28 -9.80 -19.81
CA GLY A 176 2.22 -8.33 -19.77
C GLY A 176 0.78 -7.81 -19.81
N TRP A 177 -0.04 -8.30 -20.74
CA TRP A 177 -1.45 -7.93 -20.85
C TRP A 177 -2.25 -8.29 -19.60
N ILE A 178 -2.08 -9.52 -19.08
CA ILE A 178 -2.73 -9.95 -17.84
C ILE A 178 -2.31 -9.06 -16.67
N THR A 179 -1.02 -8.74 -16.59
CA THR A 179 -0.48 -7.90 -15.51
C THR A 179 -1.03 -6.48 -15.58
N ASP A 180 -1.11 -5.86 -16.75
CA ASP A 180 -1.67 -4.51 -16.91
C ASP A 180 -3.16 -4.46 -16.52
N ILE A 181 -3.96 -5.46 -16.93
CA ILE A 181 -5.35 -5.59 -16.48
C ILE A 181 -5.43 -5.67 -14.95
N LEU A 182 -4.58 -6.49 -14.33
CA LEU A 182 -4.54 -6.61 -12.87
C LEU A 182 -4.10 -5.31 -12.19
N VAL A 183 -3.13 -4.58 -12.75
CA VAL A 183 -2.72 -3.26 -12.26
C VAL A 183 -3.93 -2.33 -12.21
N TRP A 184 -4.69 -2.22 -13.30
CA TRP A 184 -5.86 -1.35 -13.36
C TRP A 184 -7.00 -1.80 -12.45
N ILE A 185 -7.19 -3.11 -12.26
CA ILE A 185 -8.13 -3.64 -11.26
C ILE A 185 -7.74 -3.18 -9.85
N VAL A 186 -6.46 -3.26 -9.49
CA VAL A 186 -5.99 -2.85 -8.17
C VAL A 186 -6.06 -1.31 -8.02
N VAL A 187 -5.77 -0.54 -9.08
CA VAL A 187 -5.99 0.92 -9.11
C VAL A 187 -7.47 1.25 -8.90
N LEU A 188 -8.38 0.54 -9.57
CA LEU A 188 -9.82 0.73 -9.40
C LEU A 188 -10.24 0.42 -7.95
N MET A 189 -9.77 -0.68 -7.37
CA MET A 189 -9.99 -0.97 -5.95
C MET A 189 -9.43 0.12 -5.03
N ASN A 190 -8.26 0.68 -5.36
CA ASN A 190 -7.69 1.80 -4.61
C ASN A 190 -8.65 3.00 -4.63
N LEU A 191 -9.17 3.38 -5.80
CA LEU A 191 -10.11 4.48 -5.94
C LEU A 191 -11.43 4.20 -5.23
N LEU A 192 -12.03 3.03 -5.44
CA LEU A 192 -13.28 2.61 -4.82
C LEU A 192 -13.19 2.62 -3.29
N ARG A 193 -12.05 2.22 -2.72
CA ARG A 193 -11.84 2.28 -1.26
C ARG A 193 -11.53 3.68 -0.75
N GLY A 194 -11.01 4.58 -1.59
CA GLY A 194 -10.74 5.97 -1.21
C GLY A 194 -11.98 6.84 -1.24
N PHE A 195 -12.87 6.60 -2.20
CA PHE A 195 -14.04 7.42 -2.46
C PHE A 195 -14.97 7.59 -1.25
N PRO A 196 -15.37 6.54 -0.49
CA PRO A 196 -16.21 6.71 0.68
C PRO A 196 -15.56 7.56 1.77
N VAL A 197 -14.24 7.47 1.92
CA VAL A 197 -13.49 8.29 2.88
C VAL A 197 -13.54 9.76 2.48
N LEU A 198 -13.40 10.07 1.20
CA LEU A 198 -13.51 11.44 0.69
C LEU A 198 -14.94 11.98 0.83
N TRP A 199 -15.93 11.16 0.48
CA TRP A 199 -17.34 11.54 0.49
C TRP A 199 -17.88 11.80 1.89
N GLU A 200 -17.64 10.91 2.84
CA GLU A 200 -18.08 11.08 4.23
C GLU A 200 -17.11 11.95 5.03
N GLY A 201 -15.84 11.97 4.63
CA GLY A 201 -14.80 12.82 5.21
C GLY A 201 -15.04 14.31 5.00
N ARG A 202 -15.72 14.69 3.91
CA ARG A 202 -16.02 16.10 3.60
C ARG A 202 -16.73 16.83 4.73
N PHE A 203 -17.56 16.12 5.52
CA PHE A 203 -18.27 16.72 6.64
C PHE A 203 -17.28 17.26 7.67
N TYR A 204 -16.16 16.59 7.91
CA TYR A 204 -15.14 17.03 8.87
C TYR A 204 -14.30 18.21 8.35
N LEU A 205 -14.11 18.33 7.03
CA LEU A 205 -13.42 19.49 6.44
C LEU A 205 -14.30 20.73 6.45
N PHE A 206 -15.56 20.60 6.03
CA PHE A 206 -16.44 21.73 5.77
C PHE A 206 -17.35 22.11 6.93
N ASP A 207 -17.52 21.28 7.98
CA ASP A 207 -18.15 21.74 9.21
C ASP A 207 -17.24 22.78 9.89
N LYS A 208 -17.69 24.03 9.90
CA LYS A 208 -17.10 25.15 10.65
C LYS A 208 -17.32 25.02 12.16
N ARG A 209 -17.27 23.81 12.72
CA ARG A 209 -17.15 23.67 14.18
C ARG A 209 -15.71 24.04 14.54
N PHE A 210 -15.51 25.31 14.86
CA PHE A 210 -14.34 25.75 15.61
C PHE A 210 -14.19 24.83 16.83
N PRO A 211 -12.95 24.47 17.23
CA PRO A 211 -12.75 23.62 18.40
C PRO A 211 -13.49 24.25 19.58
N ARG A 212 -14.37 23.48 20.22
CA ARG A 212 -14.93 23.85 21.52
C ARG A 212 -13.73 24.05 22.44
N GLU A 213 -13.58 25.30 22.83
CA GLU A 213 -12.68 25.87 23.82
C GLU A 213 -11.89 24.84 24.65
N MET A 214 -10.55 24.96 24.62
CA MET A 214 -9.70 24.53 25.73
C MET A 214 -10.04 25.42 26.94
N LYS A 215 -11.14 25.11 27.64
CA LYS A 215 -11.63 25.92 28.77
C LYS A 215 -11.30 25.35 30.15
N ASP A 216 -10.48 24.30 30.23
CA ASP A 216 -10.14 23.65 31.51
C ASP A 216 -8.64 23.73 31.85
N ALA A 217 -7.95 24.78 31.40
CA ALA A 217 -6.55 25.05 31.78
C ALA A 217 -6.36 26.50 32.26
N GLN A 218 -7.12 26.89 33.30
CA GLN A 218 -6.76 27.95 34.24
C GLN A 218 -7.28 27.60 35.64
#